data_AF-M4T8R9-F1
#
_entry.id   AF-M4T8R9-F1
#
_cell.length_a   1.000
_cell.length_b   1.000
_cell.length_c   1.000
_cell.angle_alpha   90.00
_cell.angle_beta   90.00
_cell.angle_gamma   90.00
#
_symmetry.space_group_name_H-M   'P 1'
#
loop_
_entity.id
_entity.type
_entity.pdbx_description
1 polymer ?
#
loop_
_entity_poly.entity_id
_entity_poly.type
_entity_poly.pdbx_seq_one_letter_code
_entity_poly.pdbx_strand_id
1 'polypeptide(L)'
;PFLMHWEQSFPQWQQDYQRAIKTGNGKTWLAEHKAPSNEWHRQLAAHTINETLEQILSLRKSYDKIKSDITETKAKQVKELICEALYGEGKTDCTPKATVTTTADTTWSTSCGDNGGKSIVGDMLCLCCANSGTNTADCDNSNIACDWTSSIIGKFEAVTAKCPSQKPAKITPQLLATTIAQLKSGIRHKDQGSAIKFHLGKDPSSCTGNSGQLCLEYPAAAKGGSGGAGLDAIPWLKKMNDAQAKVEEIVASAAEASNTVALAQLLISSAKATYSAPAVNVQTSQEYITGVVPPIPNPRQASTTNKTCKLKGTGDACKDGCKEITENNEKKCVVDAEAAKQPARSGNGGNGETATDKCSAAKTRGECAAVKC
;
A
#
# COMPACT_ATOMS: atom_id res chain seq x y z
N PRO A 1 -27.28 22.59 12.72
CA PRO A 1 -26.00 21.92 13.09
C PRO A 1 -26.09 21.06 14.35
N PHE A 2 -26.60 21.61 15.46
CA PHE A 2 -26.68 20.92 16.77
C PHE A 2 -27.58 19.67 16.78
N LEU A 3 -28.75 19.73 16.11
CA LEU A 3 -29.70 18.61 16.04
C LEU A 3 -29.13 17.38 15.33
N MET A 4 -28.44 17.57 14.20
CA MET A 4 -27.84 16.46 13.44
C MET A 4 -26.67 15.78 14.19
N HIS A 5 -25.85 16.54 14.92
CA HIS A 5 -24.81 15.96 15.76
C HIS A 5 -25.41 15.08 16.87
N TRP A 6 -26.41 15.59 17.57
CA TRP A 6 -27.08 14.86 18.66
C TRP A 6 -27.71 13.58 18.15
N GLU A 7 -28.47 13.66 17.06
CA GLU A 7 -29.11 12.49 16.44
C GLU A 7 -28.10 11.39 16.05
N GLN A 8 -26.93 11.77 15.52
CA GLN A 8 -25.89 10.83 15.11
C GLN A 8 -25.08 10.24 16.28
N SER A 9 -24.88 10.99 17.36
CA SER A 9 -23.96 10.60 18.45
C SER A 9 -24.68 10.02 19.67
N PHE A 10 -25.95 10.37 19.90
CA PHE A 10 -26.70 10.00 21.09
C PHE A 10 -26.81 8.49 21.32
N PRO A 11 -27.07 7.63 20.30
CA PRO A 11 -27.10 6.19 20.51
C PRO A 11 -25.77 5.63 21.03
N GLN A 12 -24.65 6.15 20.50
CA GLN A 12 -23.31 5.74 20.92
C GLN A 12 -23.02 6.21 22.36
N TRP A 13 -23.35 7.46 22.69
CA TRP A 13 -23.21 7.97 24.05
C TRP A 13 -24.05 7.21 25.06
N GLN A 14 -25.26 6.79 24.70
CA GLN A 14 -26.10 5.96 25.55
C GLN A 14 -25.44 4.60 25.81
N GLN A 15 -24.87 3.96 24.77
CA GLN A 15 -24.13 2.71 24.95
C GLN A 15 -22.88 2.88 25.82
N ASP A 16 -22.14 3.98 25.63
CA ASP A 16 -20.94 4.28 26.40
C ASP A 16 -21.29 4.54 27.88
N TYR A 17 -22.40 5.24 28.14
CA TYR A 17 -22.93 5.44 29.48
C TYR A 17 -23.32 4.12 30.14
N GLN A 18 -24.07 3.25 29.44
CA GLN A 18 -24.44 1.93 29.93
C GLN A 18 -23.21 1.08 30.26
N ARG A 19 -22.15 1.20 29.46
CA ARG A 19 -20.87 0.54 29.72
C ARG A 19 -20.17 1.12 30.95
N ALA A 20 -20.22 2.44 31.14
CA ALA A 20 -19.58 3.14 32.25
C ALA A 20 -20.23 2.85 33.62
N ILE A 21 -21.53 2.56 33.65
CA ILE A 21 -22.26 2.20 34.88
C ILE A 21 -22.25 0.70 35.18
N LYS A 22 -21.81 -0.15 34.24
CA LYS A 22 -21.68 -1.58 34.47
C LYS A 22 -20.56 -1.85 35.47
N THR A 23 -20.83 -2.68 36.46
CA THR A 23 -19.86 -3.01 37.52
C THR A 23 -18.80 -3.98 36.99
N GLY A 24 -17.53 -3.63 37.13
CA GLY A 24 -16.37 -4.50 36.93
C GLY A 24 -15.48 -4.44 38.17
N ASN A 25 -14.95 -5.58 38.64
CA ASN A 25 -14.15 -5.66 39.88
C ASN A 25 -14.81 -4.99 41.12
N GLY A 26 -16.14 -5.04 41.21
CA GLY A 26 -16.89 -4.46 42.34
C GLY A 26 -17.07 -2.93 42.31
N LYS A 27 -16.62 -2.22 41.26
CA LYS A 27 -16.84 -0.78 41.08
C LYS A 27 -17.35 -0.46 39.67
N THR A 28 -17.98 0.70 39.49
CA THR A 28 -18.34 1.22 38.16
C THR A 28 -17.21 2.09 37.63
N TRP A 29 -17.12 2.26 36.31
CA TRP A 29 -16.11 3.13 35.71
C TRP A 29 -16.19 4.57 36.27
N LEU A 30 -17.42 5.08 36.44
CA LEU A 30 -17.67 6.41 37.04
C LEU A 30 -17.20 6.52 38.50
N ALA A 31 -17.20 5.42 39.25
CA ALA A 31 -16.69 5.41 40.62
C ALA A 31 -15.16 5.45 40.68
N GLU A 32 -14.50 4.88 39.67
CA GLU A 32 -13.04 4.85 39.54
C GLU A 32 -12.47 6.12 38.88
N HIS A 33 -13.25 6.75 38.00
CA HIS A 33 -12.89 7.95 37.25
C HIS A 33 -13.82 9.09 37.67
N LYS A 34 -13.60 9.62 38.87
CA LYS A 34 -14.39 10.74 39.37
C LYS A 34 -14.16 11.98 38.52
N ALA A 35 -15.25 12.69 38.21
CA ALA A 35 -15.16 13.96 37.52
C ALA A 35 -14.30 14.95 38.34
N PRO A 36 -13.50 15.80 37.67
CA PRO A 36 -12.81 16.91 38.31
C PRO A 36 -13.73 17.72 39.24
N SER A 37 -13.26 18.03 40.44
CA SER A 37 -14.05 18.73 41.45
C SER A 37 -14.16 20.25 41.19
N ASN A 38 -13.14 20.85 40.58
CA ASN A 38 -13.10 22.26 40.20
C ASN A 38 -13.78 22.48 38.83
N GLU A 39 -14.60 23.54 38.71
CA GLU A 39 -15.26 23.93 37.47
C GLU A 39 -14.28 24.25 36.34
N TRP A 40 -13.21 25.00 36.61
CA TRP A 40 -12.18 25.30 35.60
C TRP A 40 -11.54 24.01 35.05
N HIS A 41 -11.23 23.07 35.94
CA HIS A 41 -10.61 21.80 35.55
C HIS A 41 -11.60 20.91 34.78
N ARG A 42 -12.90 20.95 35.13
CA ARG A 42 -13.95 20.31 34.32
C ARG A 42 -14.02 20.90 32.91
N GLN A 43 -13.98 22.22 32.77
CA GLN A 43 -14.00 22.88 31.45
C GLN A 43 -12.77 22.52 30.61
N LEU A 44 -11.57 22.56 31.21
CA LEU A 44 -10.33 22.17 30.53
C LEU A 44 -10.36 20.70 30.08
N ALA A 45 -10.76 19.79 30.97
CA ALA A 45 -10.87 18.37 30.64
C ALA A 45 -11.90 18.13 29.52
N ALA A 46 -13.06 18.77 29.59
CA ALA A 46 -14.08 18.67 28.54
C ALA A 46 -13.58 19.17 27.19
N HIS A 47 -12.88 20.32 27.16
CA HIS A 47 -12.28 20.86 25.94
C HIS A 47 -11.27 19.88 25.33
N THR A 48 -10.28 19.42 26.11
CA THR A 48 -9.27 18.48 25.62
C THR A 48 -9.89 17.16 25.15
N ILE A 49 -10.88 16.63 25.88
CA ILE A 49 -11.57 15.39 25.47
C ILE A 49 -12.27 15.58 24.13
N ASN A 50 -12.99 16.69 23.94
CA ASN A 50 -13.70 16.95 22.68
C ASN A 50 -12.72 17.12 21.51
N GLU A 51 -11.67 17.93 21.66
CA GLU A 51 -10.65 18.13 20.62
C GLU A 51 -9.93 16.83 20.23
N THR A 52 -9.52 16.04 21.24
CA THR A 52 -8.84 14.77 21.00
C THR A 52 -9.79 13.75 20.38
N LEU A 53 -11.07 13.72 20.78
CA LEU A 53 -12.09 12.84 20.20
C LEU A 53 -12.30 13.13 18.71
N GLU A 54 -12.44 14.40 18.31
CA GLU A 54 -12.60 14.78 16.90
C GLU A 54 -11.41 14.29 16.05
N GLN A 55 -10.19 14.46 16.57
CA GLN A 55 -8.98 13.98 15.90
C GLN A 55 -8.92 12.46 15.83
N ILE A 56 -9.26 11.75 16.91
CA ILE A 56 -9.32 10.28 16.93
C ILE A 56 -10.35 9.76 15.93
N LEU A 57 -11.51 10.39 15.82
CA LEU A 57 -12.53 10.00 14.85
C LEU A 57 -12.04 10.19 13.40
N SER A 58 -11.28 11.24 13.13
CA SER A 58 -10.62 11.45 11.83
C SER A 58 -9.58 10.36 11.54
N LEU A 59 -8.70 10.08 12.51
CA LEU A 59 -7.68 9.03 12.40
C LEU A 59 -8.33 7.65 12.19
N ARG A 60 -9.44 7.35 12.88
CA ARG A 60 -10.19 6.11 12.69
C ARG A 60 -10.70 5.97 11.26
N LYS A 61 -11.26 7.02 10.67
CA LYS A 61 -11.71 7.01 9.26
C LYS A 61 -10.54 6.71 8.31
N SER A 62 -9.37 7.32 8.55
CA SER A 62 -8.16 7.04 7.77
C SER A 62 -7.71 5.59 7.91
N TYR A 63 -7.68 5.06 9.14
CA TYR A 63 -7.36 3.66 9.40
C TYR A 63 -8.31 2.71 8.67
N ASP A 64 -9.63 2.94 8.77
CA ASP A 64 -10.64 2.11 8.14
C ASP A 64 -10.51 2.12 6.61
N LYS A 65 -10.20 3.29 6.02
CA LYS A 65 -9.90 3.40 4.58
C LYS A 65 -8.67 2.61 4.18
N ILE A 66 -7.56 2.73 4.92
CA ILE A 66 -6.32 1.98 4.66
C ILE A 66 -6.59 0.47 4.76
N LYS A 67 -7.33 0.05 5.79
CA LYS A 67 -7.69 -1.35 6.01
C LYS A 67 -8.52 -1.91 4.85
N SER A 68 -9.55 -1.18 4.39
CA SER A 68 -10.36 -1.58 3.24
C SER A 68 -9.50 -1.66 1.97
N ASP A 69 -8.68 -0.64 1.68
CA ASP A 69 -7.78 -0.66 0.52
C ASP A 69 -6.81 -1.86 0.52
N ILE A 70 -6.23 -2.19 1.67
CA ILE A 70 -5.37 -3.38 1.81
C ILE A 70 -6.15 -4.67 1.55
N THR A 71 -7.30 -4.84 2.22
CA THR A 71 -8.00 -6.14 2.28
C THR A 71 -8.88 -6.43 1.07
N GLU A 72 -9.46 -5.40 0.45
CA GLU A 72 -10.42 -5.55 -0.65
C GLU A 72 -9.76 -5.30 -2.02
N THR A 73 -8.80 -4.38 -2.09
CA THR A 73 -8.17 -3.97 -3.36
C THR A 73 -6.80 -4.61 -3.54
N LYS A 74 -5.82 -4.25 -2.69
CA LYS A 74 -4.42 -4.65 -2.92
C LYS A 74 -4.21 -6.16 -2.78
N ALA A 75 -4.83 -6.79 -1.77
CA ALA A 75 -4.75 -8.24 -1.62
C ALA A 75 -5.35 -8.99 -2.83
N LYS A 76 -6.44 -8.46 -3.41
CA LYS A 76 -7.04 -8.99 -4.64
C LYS A 76 -6.08 -8.85 -5.83
N GLN A 77 -5.49 -7.67 -6.03
CA GLN A 77 -4.51 -7.43 -7.10
C GLN A 77 -3.29 -8.35 -7.01
N VAL A 78 -2.76 -8.60 -5.81
CA VAL A 78 -1.67 -9.57 -5.61
C VAL A 78 -2.10 -10.96 -6.08
N LYS A 79 -3.30 -11.41 -5.70
CA LYS A 79 -3.83 -12.70 -6.13
C LYS A 79 -3.95 -12.76 -7.66
N GLU A 80 -4.54 -11.73 -8.27
CA GLU A 80 -4.73 -11.64 -9.72
C GLU A 80 -3.40 -11.74 -10.46
N LEU A 81 -2.38 -10.98 -10.05
CA LEU A 81 -1.04 -11.02 -10.65
C LEU A 81 -0.37 -12.40 -10.52
N ILE A 82 -0.50 -13.06 -9.35
CA ILE A 82 0.03 -14.41 -9.16
C ILE A 82 -0.72 -15.42 -10.04
N CYS A 83 -2.05 -15.33 -10.13
CA CYS A 83 -2.83 -16.21 -10.99
C CYS A 83 -2.47 -16.01 -12.48
N GLU A 84 -2.27 -14.76 -12.92
CA GLU A 84 -1.82 -14.47 -14.29
C GLU A 84 -0.41 -15.00 -14.58
N ALA A 85 0.51 -14.91 -13.61
CA ALA A 85 1.83 -15.52 -13.75
C ALA A 85 1.72 -17.06 -13.90
N LEU A 86 0.87 -17.68 -13.09
CA LEU A 86 0.70 -19.13 -13.08
C LEU A 86 0.02 -19.65 -14.35
N TYR A 87 -1.04 -18.99 -14.81
CA TYR A 87 -1.97 -19.55 -15.80
C TYR A 87 -2.08 -18.74 -17.09
N GLY A 88 -1.39 -17.60 -17.19
CA GLY A 88 -1.37 -16.74 -18.37
C GLY A 88 -2.18 -15.46 -18.19
N GLU A 89 -1.98 -14.51 -19.10
CA GLU A 89 -2.61 -13.19 -19.05
C GLU A 89 -4.14 -13.26 -19.00
N GLY A 90 -4.76 -12.45 -18.14
CA GLY A 90 -6.20 -12.41 -17.93
C GLY A 90 -6.76 -13.55 -17.06
N LYS A 91 -5.92 -14.50 -16.60
CA LYS A 91 -6.34 -15.58 -15.69
C LYS A 91 -6.33 -15.19 -14.22
N THR A 92 -7.27 -14.34 -13.85
CA THR A 92 -7.44 -13.85 -12.46
C THR A 92 -8.13 -14.83 -11.51
N ASP A 93 -8.76 -15.88 -12.05
CA ASP A 93 -9.48 -16.92 -11.31
C ASP A 93 -8.59 -18.10 -10.89
N CYS A 94 -7.30 -18.07 -11.25
CA CYS A 94 -6.35 -19.15 -10.99
C CYS A 94 -6.74 -20.48 -11.66
N THR A 95 -7.32 -20.44 -12.86
CA THR A 95 -7.62 -21.66 -13.64
C THR A 95 -6.86 -21.71 -14.97
N PRO A 96 -6.32 -22.88 -15.34
CA PRO A 96 -5.68 -23.03 -16.64
C PRO A 96 -6.73 -23.01 -17.77
N LYS A 97 -6.32 -22.57 -18.96
CA LYS A 97 -7.16 -22.57 -20.16
C LYS A 97 -6.32 -22.76 -21.40
N ALA A 98 -6.84 -23.56 -22.32
CA ALA A 98 -6.27 -23.74 -23.64
C ALA A 98 -6.02 -22.39 -24.31
N THR A 99 -4.91 -22.30 -25.05
CA THR A 99 -4.46 -21.09 -25.77
C THR A 99 -4.19 -19.83 -24.92
N VAL A 100 -4.37 -19.89 -23.60
CA VAL A 100 -3.99 -18.82 -22.66
C VAL A 100 -2.82 -19.27 -21.77
N THR A 101 -2.93 -20.44 -21.15
CA THR A 101 -1.84 -21.02 -20.34
C THR A 101 -0.69 -21.49 -21.23
N THR A 102 -1.02 -22.06 -22.40
CA THR A 102 -0.10 -22.48 -23.46
C THR A 102 -0.48 -21.80 -24.78
N THR A 103 0.33 -21.89 -25.83
CA THR A 103 -0.01 -21.32 -27.15
C THR A 103 -0.97 -22.22 -27.93
N ALA A 104 -0.76 -23.52 -27.87
CA ALA A 104 -1.63 -24.57 -28.40
C ALA A 104 -2.03 -25.56 -27.29
N ASP A 105 -3.11 -26.30 -27.51
CA ASP A 105 -3.59 -27.28 -26.52
C ASP A 105 -3.12 -28.72 -26.82
N THR A 106 -2.74 -29.02 -28.06
CA THR A 106 -2.43 -30.38 -28.52
C THR A 106 -1.17 -30.44 -29.39
N THR A 107 -0.32 -29.41 -29.33
CA THR A 107 0.89 -29.33 -30.16
C THR A 107 2.05 -28.80 -29.32
N TRP A 108 2.98 -29.69 -28.97
CA TRP A 108 4.15 -29.36 -28.15
C TRP A 108 4.99 -28.29 -28.86
N SER A 109 5.34 -28.47 -30.13
CA SER A 109 6.23 -27.55 -30.87
C SER A 109 5.69 -26.13 -30.99
N THR A 110 4.36 -25.95 -30.99
CA THR A 110 3.73 -24.61 -31.04
C THR A 110 3.72 -23.90 -29.68
N SER A 111 3.77 -24.66 -28.57
CA SER A 111 3.70 -24.10 -27.21
C SER A 111 5.04 -24.08 -26.49
N CYS A 112 5.92 -24.99 -26.87
CA CYS A 112 7.18 -25.26 -26.21
C CYS A 112 8.34 -25.01 -27.20
N GLY A 113 9.52 -25.60 -26.95
CA GLY A 113 10.70 -25.32 -27.77
C GLY A 113 11.04 -23.84 -27.67
N ASP A 114 10.98 -23.10 -28.78
CA ASP A 114 11.26 -21.67 -28.84
C ASP A 114 10.07 -20.76 -28.47
N ASN A 115 9.01 -21.30 -27.87
CA ASN A 115 7.78 -20.55 -27.57
C ASN A 115 7.50 -20.36 -26.07
N GLY A 116 8.53 -20.45 -25.23
CA GLY A 116 8.37 -20.39 -23.78
C GLY A 116 8.00 -19.05 -23.18
N GLY A 117 7.49 -19.09 -21.95
CA GLY A 117 7.30 -17.90 -21.13
C GLY A 117 5.86 -17.40 -21.03
N LYS A 118 4.89 -18.13 -21.59
CA LYS A 118 3.50 -17.69 -21.56
C LYS A 118 2.88 -17.74 -20.16
N SER A 119 3.19 -18.79 -19.39
CA SER A 119 2.77 -18.95 -18.00
C SER A 119 3.66 -19.99 -17.29
N ILE A 120 3.74 -19.96 -15.96
CA ILE A 120 4.53 -20.95 -15.21
C ILE A 120 3.97 -22.37 -15.41
N VAL A 121 2.65 -22.55 -15.41
CA VAL A 121 2.03 -23.86 -15.63
C VAL A 121 2.23 -24.32 -17.06
N GLY A 122 2.16 -23.42 -18.04
CA GLY A 122 2.47 -23.74 -19.43
C GLY A 122 3.92 -24.21 -19.61
N ASP A 123 4.86 -23.48 -19.03
CA ASP A 123 6.28 -23.84 -19.02
C ASP A 123 6.50 -25.20 -18.32
N MET A 124 5.83 -25.45 -17.19
CA MET A 124 5.89 -26.74 -16.49
C MET A 124 5.35 -27.89 -17.36
N LEU A 125 4.23 -27.70 -18.06
CA LEU A 125 3.71 -28.71 -18.99
C LEU A 125 4.69 -29.01 -20.13
N CYS A 126 5.39 -28.00 -20.65
CA CYS A 126 6.44 -28.19 -21.66
C CYS A 126 7.62 -29.03 -21.16
N LEU A 127 7.98 -28.87 -19.89
CA LEU A 127 9.11 -29.56 -19.25
C LEU A 127 8.77 -30.99 -18.83
N CYS A 128 7.49 -31.29 -18.58
CA CYS A 128 7.08 -32.54 -17.96
C CYS A 128 6.29 -33.47 -18.89
N CYS A 129 5.78 -32.96 -20.02
CA CYS A 129 4.92 -33.72 -20.92
C CYS A 129 5.56 -33.85 -22.30
N ALA A 130 5.65 -35.09 -22.79
CA ALA A 130 6.27 -35.37 -24.08
C ALA A 130 5.34 -34.98 -25.23
N ASN A 131 5.91 -34.62 -26.38
CA ASN A 131 5.16 -34.37 -27.60
C ASN A 131 4.26 -35.55 -27.97
N SER A 132 4.75 -36.77 -27.76
CA SER A 132 3.98 -38.01 -27.95
C SER A 132 4.51 -39.12 -27.05
N GLY A 133 3.69 -40.12 -26.78
CA GLY A 133 4.02 -41.25 -25.91
C GLY A 133 3.53 -41.01 -24.48
N THR A 134 2.97 -42.05 -23.86
CA THR A 134 2.06 -41.83 -22.71
C THR A 134 2.74 -41.47 -21.40
N ASN A 135 4.06 -41.68 -21.22
CA ASN A 135 4.75 -41.52 -19.93
C ASN A 135 6.12 -40.84 -20.08
N THR A 136 6.47 -39.94 -19.16
CA THR A 136 7.80 -39.30 -19.08
C THR A 136 8.35 -39.36 -17.65
N ALA A 137 9.68 -39.51 -17.51
CA ALA A 137 10.38 -39.42 -16.22
C ALA A 137 11.10 -38.07 -16.03
N ASP A 138 10.89 -37.12 -16.93
CA ASP A 138 11.72 -35.93 -17.08
C ASP A 138 11.54 -34.92 -15.91
N CYS A 139 10.37 -34.91 -15.28
CA CYS A 139 10.08 -34.08 -14.10
C CYS A 139 9.94 -34.85 -12.79
N ASP A 140 9.78 -36.18 -12.86
CA ASP A 140 9.59 -37.01 -11.68
C ASP A 140 9.95 -38.48 -11.97
N ASN A 141 10.55 -39.16 -11.00
CA ASN A 141 11.02 -40.53 -11.16
C ASN A 141 9.88 -41.57 -11.20
N SER A 142 8.65 -41.23 -10.82
CA SER A 142 7.51 -42.17 -10.82
C SER A 142 6.77 -42.27 -12.16
N ASN A 143 7.28 -41.61 -13.20
CA ASN A 143 6.63 -41.36 -14.47
C ASN A 143 5.32 -40.55 -14.37
N ILE A 144 5.17 -39.59 -15.27
CA ILE A 144 3.93 -38.80 -15.39
C ILE A 144 3.26 -39.18 -16.70
N ALA A 145 1.99 -39.58 -16.61
CA ALA A 145 1.18 -39.93 -17.77
C ALA A 145 0.73 -38.68 -18.53
N CYS A 146 1.63 -38.05 -19.28
CA CYS A 146 1.40 -36.76 -19.91
C CYS A 146 2.04 -36.64 -21.29
N ASP A 147 1.20 -36.39 -22.29
CA ASP A 147 1.61 -36.02 -23.63
C ASP A 147 0.69 -34.99 -24.28
N TRP A 148 1.12 -34.46 -25.41
CA TRP A 148 0.41 -33.43 -26.17
C TRP A 148 -0.50 -34.00 -27.26
N THR A 149 -0.71 -35.32 -27.33
CA THR A 149 -1.60 -35.95 -28.34
C THR A 149 -3.09 -35.65 -28.09
N SER A 150 -3.41 -35.18 -26.88
CA SER A 150 -4.72 -34.73 -26.44
C SER A 150 -4.58 -33.39 -25.71
N SER A 151 -5.70 -32.84 -25.21
CA SER A 151 -5.68 -31.57 -24.48
C SER A 151 -4.68 -31.62 -23.32
N ILE A 152 -3.64 -30.79 -23.42
CA ILE A 152 -2.58 -30.72 -22.43
C ILE A 152 -3.07 -30.07 -21.13
N ILE A 153 -4.04 -29.17 -21.23
CA ILE A 153 -4.62 -28.52 -20.04
C ILE A 153 -5.29 -29.55 -19.15
N GLY A 154 -5.91 -30.60 -19.72
CA GLY A 154 -6.45 -31.72 -18.95
C GLY A 154 -5.41 -32.51 -18.15
N LYS A 155 -4.11 -32.28 -18.37
CA LYS A 155 -3.01 -32.97 -17.68
C LYS A 155 -2.40 -32.16 -16.53
N PHE A 156 -2.82 -30.91 -16.35
CA PHE A 156 -2.17 -30.01 -15.38
C PHE A 156 -2.20 -30.57 -13.95
N GLU A 157 -3.32 -31.15 -13.50
CA GLU A 157 -3.45 -31.71 -12.15
C GLU A 157 -2.50 -32.89 -11.93
N ALA A 158 -2.31 -33.73 -12.94
CA ALA A 158 -1.40 -34.87 -12.86
C ALA A 158 0.05 -34.42 -12.70
N VAL A 159 0.44 -33.31 -13.34
CA VAL A 159 1.78 -32.73 -13.23
C VAL A 159 1.95 -31.99 -11.90
N THR A 160 1.01 -31.11 -11.52
CA THR A 160 1.11 -30.32 -10.28
C THR A 160 1.00 -31.18 -9.02
N ALA A 161 0.32 -32.32 -9.07
CA ALA A 161 0.28 -33.28 -7.97
C ALA A 161 1.66 -33.86 -7.61
N LYS A 162 2.66 -33.75 -8.50
CA LYS A 162 4.04 -34.16 -8.24
C LYS A 162 4.86 -33.07 -7.51
N CYS A 163 4.35 -31.85 -7.39
CA CYS A 163 5.04 -30.80 -6.64
C CYS A 163 5.02 -31.13 -5.13
N PRO A 164 6.18 -31.33 -4.47
CA PRO A 164 6.23 -31.68 -3.05
C PRO A 164 5.95 -30.49 -2.12
N SER A 165 6.02 -29.27 -2.65
CA SER A 165 5.97 -28.04 -1.87
C SER A 165 4.56 -27.73 -1.38
N GLN A 166 4.43 -27.47 -0.09
CA GLN A 166 3.19 -27.00 0.50
C GLN A 166 2.94 -25.53 0.14
N LYS A 167 1.67 -25.19 -0.01
CA LYS A 167 1.24 -23.79 -0.16
C LYS A 167 1.74 -22.97 1.04
N PRO A 168 2.39 -21.82 0.83
CA PRO A 168 2.84 -20.97 1.93
C PRO A 168 1.66 -20.45 2.73
N ALA A 169 1.82 -20.35 4.05
CA ALA A 169 0.79 -19.81 4.94
C ALA A 169 0.52 -18.31 4.69
N LYS A 170 1.54 -17.57 4.26
CA LYS A 170 1.47 -16.13 3.96
C LYS A 170 2.33 -15.79 2.76
N ILE A 171 1.86 -14.87 1.93
CA ILE A 171 2.66 -14.25 0.87
C ILE A 171 3.33 -13.01 1.44
N THR A 172 4.66 -12.93 1.29
CA THR A 172 5.49 -11.81 1.78
C THR A 172 6.42 -11.34 0.66
N PRO A 173 6.97 -10.11 0.74
CA PRO A 173 7.94 -9.63 -0.24
C PRO A 173 9.16 -10.55 -0.35
N GLN A 174 9.69 -11.01 0.79
CA GLN A 174 10.87 -11.87 0.85
C GLN A 174 10.62 -13.24 0.24
N LEU A 175 9.44 -13.82 0.48
CA LEU A 175 9.05 -15.08 -0.14
C LEU A 175 8.99 -14.94 -1.66
N LEU A 176 8.32 -13.91 -2.17
CA LEU A 176 8.23 -13.68 -3.62
C LEU A 176 9.61 -13.41 -4.24
N ALA A 177 10.44 -12.57 -3.61
CA ALA A 177 11.80 -12.30 -4.07
C ALA A 177 12.66 -13.58 -4.14
N THR A 178 12.57 -14.44 -3.11
CA THR A 178 13.31 -15.72 -3.07
C THR A 178 12.81 -16.67 -4.16
N THR A 179 11.50 -16.80 -4.32
CA THR A 179 10.90 -17.63 -5.38
C THR A 179 11.29 -17.13 -6.77
N ILE A 180 11.24 -15.81 -7.01
CA ILE A 180 11.65 -15.19 -8.27
C ILE A 180 13.12 -15.46 -8.55
N ALA A 181 13.99 -15.31 -7.55
CA ALA A 181 15.41 -15.59 -7.69
C ALA A 181 15.69 -17.07 -7.99
N GLN A 182 15.00 -17.99 -7.31
CA GLN A 182 15.10 -19.43 -7.58
C GLN A 182 14.65 -19.77 -9.00
N LEU A 183 13.52 -19.25 -9.46
CA LEU A 183 13.05 -19.43 -10.83
C LEU A 183 14.05 -18.87 -11.85
N LYS A 184 14.54 -17.65 -11.64
CA LYS A 184 15.59 -17.04 -12.48
C LYS A 184 16.85 -17.90 -12.53
N SER A 185 17.28 -18.47 -11.39
CA SER A 185 18.48 -19.32 -11.32
C SER A 185 18.33 -20.66 -12.05
N GLY A 186 17.11 -21.16 -12.20
CA GLY A 186 16.82 -22.35 -13.00
C GLY A 186 16.94 -22.12 -14.50
N ILE A 187 16.77 -20.87 -14.95
CA ILE A 187 16.91 -20.48 -16.35
C ILE A 187 18.39 -20.33 -16.67
N ARG A 188 18.90 -21.23 -17.49
CA ARG A 188 20.29 -21.28 -17.94
C ARG A 188 20.45 -20.47 -19.22
N HIS A 189 21.69 -20.11 -19.54
CA HIS A 189 22.03 -19.57 -20.84
C HIS A 189 23.05 -20.47 -21.52
N LYS A 190 23.02 -20.49 -22.85
CA LYS A 190 24.06 -21.12 -23.67
C LYS A 190 24.35 -20.28 -24.90
N ASP A 191 25.57 -20.39 -25.38
CA ASP A 191 25.95 -19.84 -26.67
C ASP A 191 25.40 -20.73 -27.79
N GLN A 192 24.67 -20.16 -28.74
CA GLN A 192 24.23 -20.87 -29.94
C GLN A 192 24.51 -20.02 -31.17
N GLY A 193 25.69 -20.21 -31.76
CA GLY A 193 26.15 -19.39 -32.88
C GLY A 193 26.45 -17.96 -32.42
N SER A 194 25.78 -16.97 -33.02
CA SER A 194 25.97 -15.54 -32.71
C SER A 194 25.04 -14.99 -31.63
N ALA A 195 24.19 -15.81 -31.01
CA ALA A 195 23.21 -15.38 -30.02
C ALA A 195 23.29 -16.21 -28.73
N ILE A 196 23.04 -15.55 -27.60
CA ILE A 196 22.83 -16.18 -26.30
C ILE A 196 21.36 -16.63 -26.22
N LYS A 197 21.11 -17.90 -25.92
CA LYS A 197 19.77 -18.41 -25.67
C LYS A 197 19.55 -18.70 -24.19
N PHE A 198 18.44 -18.22 -23.66
CA PHE A 198 17.96 -18.56 -22.33
C PHE A 198 17.03 -19.76 -22.41
N HIS A 199 17.24 -20.77 -21.57
CA HIS A 199 16.43 -21.98 -21.57
C HIS A 199 16.24 -22.57 -20.16
N LEU A 200 15.18 -23.36 -20.03
CA LEU A 200 14.84 -24.14 -18.84
C LEU A 200 14.69 -25.61 -19.24
N GLY A 201 14.99 -26.53 -18.32
CA GLY A 201 15.00 -27.98 -18.59
C GLY A 201 16.35 -28.51 -19.04
N LYS A 202 16.33 -29.71 -19.65
CA LYS A 202 17.55 -30.45 -20.00
C LYS A 202 18.31 -29.79 -21.16
N ASP A 203 19.63 -29.94 -21.15
CA ASP A 203 20.57 -29.27 -22.06
C ASP A 203 20.24 -29.53 -23.53
N PRO A 204 20.07 -28.50 -24.38
CA PRO A 204 19.38 -28.62 -25.65
C PRO A 204 20.36 -28.82 -26.79
N SER A 205 20.97 -30.00 -26.92
CA SER A 205 21.39 -30.39 -28.27
C SER A 205 20.17 -30.37 -29.22
N SER A 206 18.96 -30.61 -28.68
CA SER A 206 17.67 -30.33 -29.31
C SER A 206 16.52 -30.27 -28.27
N CYS A 207 15.62 -29.28 -28.39
CA CYS A 207 14.34 -29.22 -27.66
C CYS A 207 13.21 -29.71 -28.56
N THR A 208 13.04 -31.03 -28.64
CA THR A 208 12.11 -31.66 -29.60
C THR A 208 10.77 -32.08 -28.97
N GLY A 209 10.70 -32.10 -27.64
CA GLY A 209 9.56 -32.65 -26.92
C GLY A 209 9.58 -34.18 -26.81
N ASN A 210 10.61 -34.87 -27.29
CA ASN A 210 10.77 -36.29 -27.00
C ASN A 210 11.18 -36.49 -25.53
N SER A 211 10.88 -37.66 -24.95
CA SER A 211 11.36 -37.98 -23.61
C SER A 211 12.89 -37.90 -23.56
N GLY A 212 13.42 -37.28 -22.49
CA GLY A 212 14.84 -36.95 -22.37
C GLY A 212 15.28 -35.72 -23.16
N GLN A 213 14.38 -35.06 -23.90
CA GLN A 213 14.60 -33.83 -24.71
C GLN A 213 13.54 -32.75 -24.40
N LEU A 214 12.99 -32.75 -23.18
CA LEU A 214 12.04 -31.73 -22.71
C LEU A 214 12.77 -30.51 -22.19
N CYS A 215 12.61 -29.40 -22.90
CA CYS A 215 13.16 -28.10 -22.56
C CYS A 215 12.36 -26.98 -23.22
N LEU A 216 12.62 -25.76 -22.74
CA LEU A 216 11.93 -24.56 -23.16
C LEU A 216 12.93 -23.43 -23.32
N GLU A 217 12.87 -22.71 -24.43
CA GLU A 217 13.67 -21.53 -24.71
C GLU A 217 12.82 -20.26 -24.58
N TYR A 218 13.46 -19.17 -24.14
CA TYR A 218 12.85 -17.87 -23.93
C TYR A 218 13.42 -16.86 -24.95
N PRO A 219 12.92 -16.84 -26.21
CA PRO A 219 13.48 -15.98 -27.25
C PRO A 219 13.31 -14.49 -26.92
N ALA A 220 12.25 -14.12 -26.19
CA ALA A 220 12.02 -12.75 -25.76
C ALA A 220 13.15 -12.24 -24.84
N ALA A 221 13.71 -13.11 -24.00
CA ALA A 221 14.81 -12.74 -23.10
C ALA A 221 16.15 -12.50 -23.83
N ALA A 222 16.30 -13.07 -25.02
CA ALA A 222 17.49 -12.91 -25.87
C ALA A 222 17.45 -11.64 -26.74
N LYS A 223 16.28 -11.02 -26.92
CA LYS A 223 16.12 -9.81 -27.73
C LYS A 223 16.33 -8.57 -26.86
N GLY A 224 17.41 -7.81 -27.10
CA GLY A 224 17.52 -6.46 -26.54
C GLY A 224 16.47 -5.53 -27.16
N GLY A 225 15.76 -4.73 -26.35
CA GLY A 225 14.75 -3.81 -26.86
C GLY A 225 13.89 -3.13 -25.78
N SER A 226 12.95 -2.28 -26.23
CA SER A 226 12.08 -1.43 -25.39
C SER A 226 10.97 -2.16 -24.61
N GLY A 227 10.81 -3.48 -24.82
CA GLY A 227 9.85 -4.33 -24.08
C GLY A 227 10.40 -4.95 -22.79
N GLY A 228 11.64 -4.60 -22.40
CA GLY A 228 12.41 -5.25 -21.35
C GLY A 228 13.64 -5.94 -21.92
N ALA A 229 14.70 -6.06 -21.11
CA ALA A 229 15.94 -6.74 -21.49
C ALA A 229 16.17 -7.93 -20.55
N GLY A 230 16.69 -9.04 -21.10
CA GLY A 230 16.97 -10.24 -20.32
C GLY A 230 15.71 -10.94 -19.82
N LEU A 231 15.82 -11.66 -18.70
CA LEU A 231 14.75 -12.53 -18.20
C LEU A 231 13.45 -11.79 -17.85
N ASP A 232 13.51 -10.49 -17.54
CA ASP A 232 12.31 -9.71 -17.20
C ASP A 232 11.37 -9.48 -18.42
N ALA A 233 11.82 -9.81 -19.64
CA ALA A 233 10.97 -9.88 -20.83
C ALA A 233 10.03 -11.10 -20.84
N ILE A 234 10.20 -12.06 -19.92
CA ILE A 234 9.32 -13.22 -19.78
C ILE A 234 8.00 -12.77 -19.13
N PRO A 235 6.83 -12.93 -19.78
CA PRO A 235 5.54 -12.43 -19.30
C PRO A 235 5.20 -12.81 -17.86
N TRP A 236 5.31 -14.10 -17.49
CA TRP A 236 4.98 -14.55 -16.13
C TRP A 236 5.96 -14.01 -15.09
N LEU A 237 7.23 -13.78 -15.45
CA LEU A 237 8.23 -13.24 -14.54
C LEU A 237 7.94 -11.77 -14.23
N LYS A 238 7.52 -11.00 -15.25
CA LYS A 238 7.02 -9.64 -15.04
C LYS A 238 5.86 -9.61 -14.06
N LYS A 239 4.87 -10.51 -14.21
CA LYS A 239 3.72 -10.59 -13.29
C LYS A 239 4.13 -10.94 -11.87
N MET A 240 5.12 -11.81 -11.67
CA MET A 240 5.69 -12.11 -10.36
C MET A 240 6.39 -10.89 -9.73
N ASN A 241 7.17 -10.13 -10.51
CA ASN A 241 7.79 -8.88 -10.05
C ASN A 241 6.73 -7.83 -9.67
N ASP A 242 5.68 -7.66 -10.50
CA ASP A 242 4.57 -6.75 -10.22
C ASP A 242 3.82 -7.16 -8.93
N ALA A 243 3.63 -8.47 -8.71
CA ALA A 243 3.04 -9.00 -7.48
C ALA A 243 3.90 -8.69 -6.25
N GLN A 244 5.23 -8.84 -6.35
CA GLN A 244 6.15 -8.49 -5.27
C GLN A 244 6.04 -7.01 -4.90
N ALA A 245 6.09 -6.11 -5.88
CA ALA A 245 5.94 -4.68 -5.67
C ALA A 245 4.60 -4.34 -4.99
N LYS A 246 3.52 -5.02 -5.38
CA LYS A 246 2.21 -4.81 -4.75
C LYS A 246 2.17 -5.29 -3.30
N VAL A 247 2.87 -6.37 -2.95
CA VAL A 247 2.99 -6.80 -1.54
C VAL A 247 3.84 -5.80 -0.74
N GLU A 248 4.87 -5.18 -1.32
CA GLU A 248 5.63 -4.10 -0.68
C GLU A 248 4.75 -2.87 -0.39
N GLU A 249 3.86 -2.49 -1.31
CA GLU A 249 2.85 -1.45 -1.05
C GLU A 249 1.91 -1.80 0.11
N ILE A 250 1.48 -3.07 0.22
CA ILE A 250 0.66 -3.54 1.36
C ILE A 250 1.41 -3.35 2.68
N VAL A 251 2.70 -3.70 2.72
CA VAL A 251 3.54 -3.53 3.93
C VAL A 251 3.66 -2.06 4.29
N ALA A 252 3.89 -1.17 3.32
CA ALA A 252 3.95 0.26 3.54
C ALA A 252 2.61 0.82 4.09
N SER A 253 1.48 0.41 3.51
CA SER A 253 0.16 0.82 4.01
C SER A 253 -0.14 0.28 5.40
N ALA A 254 0.30 -0.93 5.75
CA ALA A 254 0.16 -1.47 7.10
C ALA A 254 0.97 -0.67 8.14
N ALA A 255 2.15 -0.16 7.76
CA ALA A 255 2.93 0.73 8.60
C ALA A 255 2.21 2.09 8.80
N GLU A 256 1.60 2.65 7.76
CA GLU A 256 0.78 3.87 7.86
C GLU A 256 -0.44 3.69 8.80
N ALA A 257 -1.12 2.54 8.70
CA ALA A 257 -2.21 2.20 9.62
C ALA A 257 -1.72 2.08 11.06
N SER A 258 -0.54 1.49 11.28
CA SER A 258 0.06 1.36 12.61
C SER A 258 0.41 2.73 13.22
N ASN A 259 0.97 3.65 12.42
CA ASN A 259 1.24 5.03 12.85
C ASN A 259 -0.06 5.77 13.22
N THR A 260 -1.13 5.58 12.43
CA THR A 260 -2.45 6.14 12.71
C THR A 260 -2.97 5.69 14.08
N VAL A 261 -2.82 4.41 14.41
CA VAL A 261 -3.20 3.85 15.72
C VAL A 261 -2.34 4.43 16.85
N ALA A 262 -1.03 4.56 16.65
CA ALA A 262 -0.14 5.15 17.65
C ALA A 262 -0.49 6.61 17.98
N LEU A 263 -0.82 7.41 16.96
CA LEU A 263 -1.29 8.79 17.15
C LEU A 263 -2.62 8.84 17.92
N ALA A 264 -3.56 7.94 17.61
CA ALA A 264 -4.81 7.86 18.35
C ALA A 264 -4.57 7.49 19.83
N GLN A 265 -3.64 6.57 20.12
CA GLN A 265 -3.26 6.21 21.48
C GLN A 265 -2.63 7.37 22.26
N LEU A 266 -1.81 8.20 21.60
CA LEU A 266 -1.25 9.41 22.20
C LEU A 266 -2.34 10.40 22.59
N LEU A 267 -3.31 10.64 21.70
CA LEU A 267 -4.46 11.52 21.96
C LEU A 267 -5.32 11.00 23.12
N ILE A 268 -5.58 9.68 23.16
CA ILE A 268 -6.28 9.05 24.29
C ILE A 268 -5.52 9.25 25.60
N SER A 269 -4.18 9.11 25.57
CA SER A 269 -3.34 9.27 26.75
C SER A 269 -3.33 10.71 27.25
N SER A 270 -3.28 11.68 26.33
CA SER A 270 -3.40 13.11 26.64
C SER A 270 -4.74 13.42 27.32
N ALA A 271 -5.86 12.97 26.74
CA ALA A 271 -7.19 13.16 27.31
C ALA A 271 -7.32 12.56 28.72
N LYS A 272 -6.78 11.34 28.94
CA LYS A 272 -6.75 10.70 30.25
C LYS A 272 -5.91 11.46 31.27
N ALA A 273 -4.76 11.98 30.85
CA ALA A 273 -3.86 12.75 31.71
C ALA A 273 -4.54 14.05 32.18
N THR A 274 -5.15 14.81 31.26
CA THR A 274 -5.88 16.04 31.60
C THR A 274 -7.07 15.75 32.52
N TYR A 275 -7.82 14.67 32.26
CA TYR A 275 -8.96 14.28 33.10
C TYR A 275 -8.54 13.89 34.52
N SER A 276 -7.41 13.19 34.66
CA SER A 276 -6.96 12.63 35.94
C SER A 276 -5.99 13.53 36.72
N ALA A 277 -5.58 14.67 36.14
CA ALA A 277 -4.66 15.60 36.78
C ALA A 277 -5.24 16.12 38.11
N PRO A 278 -4.44 16.27 39.17
CA PRO A 278 -4.92 16.92 40.39
C PRO A 278 -5.28 18.39 40.10
N ALA A 279 -6.36 18.89 40.70
CA ALA A 279 -6.76 20.28 40.55
C ALA A 279 -5.64 21.19 41.09
N VAL A 280 -4.96 21.91 40.19
CA VAL A 280 -4.02 22.96 40.60
C VAL A 280 -4.85 24.11 41.17
N ASN A 281 -4.58 24.48 42.42
CA ASN A 281 -5.25 25.60 43.06
C ASN A 281 -4.67 26.91 42.51
N VAL A 282 -5.10 27.31 41.32
CA VAL A 282 -4.72 28.60 40.71
C VAL A 282 -5.60 29.68 41.32
N GLN A 283 -5.32 30.01 42.58
CA GLN A 283 -5.69 31.32 43.10
C GLN A 283 -4.70 32.33 42.52
N THR A 284 -5.24 33.45 42.00
CA THR A 284 -4.56 34.60 41.38
C THR A 284 -3.98 34.40 39.99
N SER A 285 -4.82 34.55 38.96
CA SER A 285 -4.80 35.69 38.02
C SER A 285 -5.68 35.34 36.82
N GLN A 286 -6.60 36.24 36.48
CA GLN A 286 -7.40 36.16 35.28
C GLN A 286 -6.53 36.62 34.10
N GLU A 287 -5.45 35.88 33.83
CA GLU A 287 -4.72 36.01 32.58
C GLU A 287 -5.32 35.02 31.58
N TYR A 288 -5.64 35.54 30.41
CA TYR A 288 -6.04 34.76 29.23
C TYR A 288 -4.88 33.83 28.86
N ILE A 289 -4.76 32.68 29.53
CA ILE A 289 -3.77 31.67 29.17
C ILE A 289 -4.40 30.84 28.05
N THR A 290 -4.02 31.18 26.83
CA THR A 290 -3.93 30.27 25.71
C THR A 290 -3.31 28.97 26.22
N GLY A 291 -4.10 27.90 26.36
CA GLY A 291 -3.56 26.59 26.70
C GLY A 291 -2.48 26.24 25.68
N VAL A 292 -1.23 26.26 26.12
CA VAL A 292 -0.10 25.79 25.31
C VAL A 292 -0.25 24.28 25.28
N VAL A 293 -1.05 23.79 24.31
CA VAL A 293 -0.75 22.54 23.64
C VAL A 293 0.73 22.66 23.27
N PRO A 294 1.66 21.83 23.77
CA PRO A 294 3.00 21.79 23.22
C PRO A 294 2.81 21.62 21.71
N PRO A 295 3.44 22.44 20.84
CA PRO A 295 3.21 22.33 19.41
C PRO A 295 3.53 20.89 19.01
N ILE A 296 2.47 20.11 18.79
CA ILE A 296 2.56 18.81 18.16
C ILE A 296 2.99 19.16 16.73
N PRO A 297 4.04 18.51 16.18
CA PRO A 297 4.30 18.60 14.76
C PRO A 297 2.99 18.33 14.03
N ASN A 298 2.57 19.28 13.22
CA ASN A 298 1.32 19.24 12.47
C ASN A 298 1.11 17.82 11.88
N PRO A 299 0.00 17.11 12.18
CA PRO A 299 -0.30 15.81 11.59
C PRO A 299 -0.48 15.84 10.06
N ARG A 300 -0.36 17.02 9.43
CA ARG A 300 -0.01 17.14 8.02
C ARG A 300 1.35 17.79 7.87
N GLN A 301 2.37 16.95 7.82
CA GLN A 301 3.43 17.02 6.83
C GLN A 301 4.16 15.68 6.90
N ALA A 302 3.76 14.73 6.03
CA ALA A 302 4.82 14.01 5.33
C ALA A 302 5.72 15.13 4.79
N SER A 303 6.99 15.20 5.22
CA SER A 303 7.86 16.31 4.85
C SER A 303 7.74 16.52 3.35
N THR A 304 7.25 17.71 2.95
CA THR A 304 7.07 18.02 1.54
C THR A 304 8.46 18.06 0.92
N THR A 305 8.83 16.98 0.24
CA THR A 305 10.10 16.81 -0.48
C THR A 305 9.87 17.01 -1.97
N ASN A 306 10.94 17.25 -2.73
CA ASN A 306 10.84 17.29 -4.20
C ASN A 306 10.25 15.97 -4.76
N LYS A 307 10.43 14.83 -4.07
CA LYS A 307 9.80 13.56 -4.45
C LYS A 307 8.27 13.59 -4.30
N THR A 308 7.75 14.13 -3.20
CA THR A 308 6.29 14.25 -2.99
C THR A 308 5.65 15.33 -3.87
N CYS A 309 6.37 16.42 -4.16
CA CYS A 309 5.89 17.46 -5.11
C CYS A 309 5.84 16.95 -6.55
N LYS A 310 6.84 16.16 -6.96
CA LYS A 310 6.87 15.58 -8.31
C LYS A 310 5.69 14.64 -8.58
N LEU A 311 5.19 13.95 -7.55
CA LEU A 311 4.01 13.06 -7.64
C LEU A 311 2.69 13.83 -7.83
N LYS A 312 2.64 15.13 -7.52
CA LYS A 312 1.45 15.97 -7.70
C LYS A 312 1.23 16.43 -9.14
N GLY A 313 2.23 16.30 -10.02
CA GLY A 313 2.14 16.76 -11.41
C GLY A 313 2.26 18.28 -11.57
N THR A 314 1.96 18.81 -12.76
CA THR A 314 2.05 20.23 -13.14
C THR A 314 0.69 20.94 -13.08
N GLY A 315 0.70 22.28 -13.11
CA GLY A 315 -0.51 23.11 -13.11
C GLY A 315 -1.17 23.19 -11.73
N ASP A 316 -2.50 23.21 -11.71
CA ASP A 316 -3.29 23.45 -10.49
C ASP A 316 -3.13 22.40 -9.38
N ALA A 317 -2.58 21.23 -9.71
CA ALA A 317 -2.28 20.17 -8.76
C ALA A 317 -0.96 20.41 -7.98
N CYS A 318 -0.08 21.28 -8.47
CA CYS A 318 1.17 21.68 -7.80
C CYS A 318 0.92 22.76 -6.73
N LYS A 319 0.18 22.39 -5.67
CA LYS A 319 -0.16 23.23 -4.51
C LYS A 319 0.14 22.48 -3.20
N ASP A 320 -0.03 23.13 -2.06
CA ASP A 320 0.28 22.64 -0.70
C ASP A 320 1.79 22.50 -0.39
N GLY A 321 2.52 23.62 -0.46
CA GLY A 321 3.96 23.66 -0.15
C GLY A 321 4.87 23.23 -1.30
N CYS A 322 4.33 23.14 -2.51
CA CYS A 322 5.06 22.93 -3.76
C CYS A 322 4.78 24.09 -4.73
N LYS A 323 5.75 24.41 -5.60
CA LYS A 323 5.65 25.40 -6.67
C LYS A 323 6.11 24.82 -8.01
N GLU A 324 5.47 25.26 -9.08
CA GLU A 324 5.91 24.92 -10.44
C GLU A 324 7.08 25.84 -10.84
N ILE A 325 8.16 25.23 -11.31
CA ILE A 325 9.29 25.92 -11.93
C ILE A 325 9.48 25.40 -13.36
N THR A 326 10.11 26.21 -14.19
CA THR A 326 10.57 25.77 -15.52
C THR A 326 12.08 25.62 -15.47
N GLU A 327 12.57 24.41 -15.73
CA GLU A 327 13.99 24.10 -15.77
C GLU A 327 14.28 23.28 -17.03
N ASN A 328 15.22 23.70 -17.87
CA ASN A 328 15.50 23.10 -19.19
C ASN A 328 14.27 23.01 -20.11
N ASN A 329 13.43 24.06 -20.15
CA ASN A 329 12.16 24.12 -20.90
C ASN A 329 11.09 23.08 -20.51
N GLU A 330 11.27 22.38 -19.38
CA GLU A 330 10.27 21.47 -18.82
C GLU A 330 9.72 22.01 -17.49
N LYS A 331 8.40 21.91 -17.33
CA LYS A 331 7.70 22.29 -16.11
C LYS A 331 7.86 21.20 -15.05
N LYS A 332 8.30 21.57 -13.86
CA LYS A 332 8.50 20.66 -12.72
C LYS A 332 7.84 21.24 -11.47
N CYS A 333 7.18 20.39 -10.69
CA CYS A 333 6.67 20.73 -9.38
C CYS A 333 7.71 20.41 -8.30
N VAL A 334 8.24 21.45 -7.65
CA VAL A 334 9.29 21.36 -6.63
C VAL A 334 8.82 21.96 -5.31
N VAL A 335 9.54 21.74 -4.22
CA VAL A 335 9.18 22.31 -2.91
C VAL A 335 9.27 23.84 -2.95
N ASP A 336 8.27 24.50 -2.36
CA ASP A 336 8.29 25.95 -2.19
C ASP A 336 9.00 26.34 -0.88
N ALA A 337 10.20 26.89 -1.02
CA ALA A 337 11.05 27.29 0.10
C ALA A 337 10.52 28.50 0.90
N GLU A 338 9.60 29.30 0.35
CA GLU A 338 9.04 30.48 1.03
C GLU A 338 7.77 30.15 1.81
N ALA A 339 6.91 29.26 1.29
CA ALA A 339 5.73 28.75 2.01
C ALA A 339 6.09 27.93 3.26
N ALA A 340 7.30 27.37 3.32
CA ALA A 340 7.83 26.65 4.48
C ALA A 340 8.14 27.56 5.70
N LYS A 341 8.05 28.90 5.55
CA LYS A 341 8.46 29.88 6.59
C LYS A 341 7.32 30.75 7.15
N GLN A 342 6.05 30.54 6.83
CA GLN A 342 4.95 31.33 7.42
C GLN A 342 3.83 30.46 8.02
N PRO A 343 3.38 30.70 9.28
CA PRO A 343 2.14 30.15 9.79
C PRO A 343 0.94 30.86 9.13
N ALA A 344 0.04 30.09 8.53
CA ALA A 344 -1.08 30.62 7.75
C ALA A 344 -2.12 31.32 8.63
N ARG A 345 -2.46 32.57 8.25
CA ARG A 345 -3.68 33.27 8.66
C ARG A 345 -4.91 32.51 8.15
N SER A 346 -5.86 32.25 9.05
CA SER A 346 -7.26 31.95 8.69
C SER A 346 -7.92 33.23 8.16
N GLY A 347 -8.57 33.15 7.01
CA GLY A 347 -9.28 34.28 6.39
C GLY A 347 -10.51 33.80 5.64
N ASN A 348 -11.66 33.89 6.30
CA ASN A 348 -12.98 33.85 5.70
C ASN A 348 -13.20 35.15 4.90
N GLY A 349 -13.70 35.05 3.67
CA GLY A 349 -13.90 36.20 2.79
C GLY A 349 -15.05 37.11 3.23
N GLY A 350 -14.83 38.42 3.12
CA GLY A 350 -15.84 39.48 3.23
C GLY A 350 -15.25 40.84 2.87
N ASN A 351 -15.85 41.51 1.89
CA ASN A 351 -15.49 42.82 1.29
C ASN A 351 -15.23 43.95 2.31
N GLY A 352 -14.34 44.88 1.95
CA GLY A 352 -14.31 46.24 2.53
C GLY A 352 -12.97 46.96 2.35
N GLU A 353 -13.02 48.15 1.77
CA GLU A 353 -11.94 49.11 1.51
C GLU A 353 -10.84 49.24 2.57
N THR A 354 -9.59 49.36 2.11
CA THR A 354 -8.41 49.71 2.91
C THR A 354 -8.44 51.17 3.36
N ALA A 355 -8.85 51.42 4.60
CA ALA A 355 -8.22 52.43 5.44
C ALA A 355 -7.15 51.72 6.29
N THR A 356 -5.90 52.19 6.24
CA THR A 356 -4.76 51.53 6.88
C THR A 356 -4.67 51.91 8.36
N ASP A 357 -5.02 50.98 9.25
CA ASP A 357 -4.78 51.06 10.70
C ASP A 357 -3.28 51.07 11.02
N LYS A 358 -2.72 52.26 11.32
CA LYS A 358 -1.30 52.45 11.66
C LYS A 358 -0.99 52.40 13.17
N CYS A 359 -1.85 51.81 14.02
CA CYS A 359 -1.51 51.71 15.45
C CYS A 359 -0.33 50.73 15.70
N SER A 360 -0.06 49.79 14.80
CA SER A 360 1.08 48.86 14.90
C SER A 360 2.47 49.52 14.75
N ALA A 361 2.54 50.79 14.36
CA ALA A 361 3.79 51.54 14.23
C ALA A 361 4.06 52.54 15.37
N ALA A 362 3.10 52.76 16.27
CA ALA A 362 3.24 53.70 17.39
C ALA A 362 4.09 53.08 18.51
N LYS A 363 5.09 53.83 19.03
CA LYS A 363 6.03 53.32 20.05
C LYS A 363 5.58 53.66 21.47
N THR A 364 4.58 54.52 21.62
CA THR A 364 4.06 54.90 22.93
C THR A 364 2.54 54.92 22.96
N ARG A 365 1.98 54.71 24.16
CA ARG A 365 0.53 54.61 24.40
C ARG A 365 -0.22 55.91 24.07
N GLY A 366 0.44 57.06 24.18
CA GLY A 366 -0.13 58.38 23.83
C GLY A 366 -0.30 58.59 22.31
N GLU A 367 0.56 57.99 21.48
CA GLU A 367 0.52 58.14 20.02
C GLU A 367 -0.62 57.35 19.38
N CYS A 368 -0.96 56.16 19.92
CA CYS A 368 -2.11 55.40 19.42
C CYS A 368 -3.46 56.02 19.84
N ALA A 369 -3.52 56.74 20.97
CA ALA A 369 -4.75 57.40 21.43
C ALA A 369 -5.13 58.67 20.62
N ALA A 370 -4.20 59.25 19.86
CA ALA A 370 -4.45 60.41 19.00
C ALA A 370 -5.04 60.04 17.62
N VAL A 371 -5.08 58.75 17.28
CA VAL A 371 -5.70 58.24 16.05
C VAL A 371 -7.20 58.13 16.30
N LYS A 372 -7.98 59.08 15.78
CA LYS A 372 -9.44 58.97 15.76
C LYS A 372 -9.82 57.85 14.79
N CYS A 373 -10.43 56.79 15.32
CA CYS A 373 -11.09 55.75 14.53
C CYS A 373 -12.21 56.32 13.66
#